data_AF-A0AAX0S647-F1
#
_entry.id   AF-A0AAX0S647-F1
#
_cell.length_a   1.000
_cell.length_b   1.000
_cell.length_c   1.000
_cell.angle_alpha   90.00
_cell.angle_beta   90.00
_cell.angle_gamma   90.00
#
_symmetry.space_group_name_H-M   'P 1'
#
loop_
_entity.id
_entity.type
_entity.pdbx_description
1 polymer ?
#
loop_
_entity_poly.entity_id
_entity_poly.type
_entity_poly.pdbx_seq_one_letter_code
_entity_poly.pdbx_strand_id
1 'polypeptide(L)'
;MIINEAFYAFTQKIAKKEDIDIAMKLGTNYPKGPLEWGERIGLDEVYSVLQGLYNNLQEERYRPAPLLRKFVISGWNVEAFARYENYKQQIKSYNLSQIENKELPFTT
;
A
#
# COMPACT_ATOMS: atom_id res chain seq x y z
N MET A 1 2.16 -6.76 -13.87
CA MET A 1 1.86 -7.55 -12.66
C MET A 1 2.55 -7.03 -11.41
N ILE A 2 3.86 -6.75 -11.41
CA ILE A 2 4.62 -6.41 -10.18
C ILE A 2 4.05 -5.23 -9.37
N ILE A 3 3.49 -4.23 -10.06
CA ILE A 3 2.79 -3.10 -9.44
C ILE A 3 1.53 -3.57 -8.71
N ASN A 4 0.74 -4.44 -9.34
CA ASN A 4 -0.48 -5.01 -8.75
C ASN A 4 -0.19 -5.79 -7.47
N GLU A 5 0.86 -6.61 -7.48
CA GLU A 5 1.31 -7.37 -6.31
C GLU A 5 1.78 -6.46 -5.18
N ALA A 6 2.48 -5.37 -5.51
CA ALA A 6 2.87 -4.37 -4.52
C ALA A 6 1.65 -3.73 -3.84
N PHE A 7 0.56 -3.46 -4.58
CA PHE A 7 -0.69 -2.98 -3.99
C PHE A 7 -1.36 -4.01 -3.09
N TYR A 8 -1.27 -5.31 -3.39
CA TYR A 8 -1.73 -6.36 -2.48
C TYR A 8 -0.90 -6.41 -1.20
N ALA A 9 0.44 -6.41 -1.31
CA ALA A 9 1.34 -6.42 -0.16
C ALA A 9 1.11 -5.20 0.74
N PHE A 10 0.90 -4.03 0.12
CA PHE A 10 0.62 -2.80 0.85
C PHE A 10 -0.76 -2.83 1.53
N THR A 11 -1.79 -3.35 0.86
CA THR A 11 -3.14 -3.51 1.44
C THR A 11 -3.14 -4.45 2.64
N GLN A 12 -2.40 -5.55 2.54
CA GLN A 12 -2.27 -6.56 3.59
C GLN A 12 -1.34 -6.13 4.73
N LYS A 13 -0.73 -4.94 4.62
CA LYS A 13 0.22 -4.39 5.59
C LYS A 13 1.41 -5.31 5.87
N ILE A 14 1.84 -6.07 4.86
CA ILE A 14 3.00 -6.97 4.96
C ILE A 14 4.27 -6.14 5.20
N ALA A 15 4.35 -4.98 4.55
CA ALA A 15 5.47 -4.06 4.67
C ALA A 15 4.99 -2.62 4.39
N LYS A 16 5.78 -1.62 4.80
CA LYS A 16 5.52 -0.22 4.45
C LYS A 16 5.83 0.00 2.98
N LYS A 17 5.28 1.09 2.41
CA LYS A 17 5.52 1.48 1.01
C LYS A 17 7.02 1.55 0.70
N GLU A 18 7.78 2.19 1.58
CA GLU A 18 9.22 2.38 1.41
C GLU A 18 9.97 1.04 1.41
N ASP A 19 9.60 0.13 2.32
CA ASP A 19 10.21 -1.18 2.44
C ASP A 19 9.93 -2.04 1.20
N ILE A 20 8.71 -1.98 0.65
CA ILE A 20 8.34 -2.68 -0.60
C ILE A 20 9.21 -2.18 -1.76
N ASP A 21 9.34 -0.87 -1.91
CA ASP A 21 10.13 -0.27 -3.00
C ASP A 21 11.63 -0.54 -2.83
N ILE A 22 12.16 -0.46 -1.60
CA ILE A 22 13.56 -0.73 -1.29
C ILE A 22 13.89 -2.21 -1.53
N ALA A 23 13.04 -3.14 -1.07
CA ALA A 23 13.24 -4.57 -1.25
C ALA A 23 13.37 -4.93 -2.74
N MET A 24 12.54 -4.32 -3.59
CA MET A 24 12.61 -4.56 -5.03
C MET A 24 13.86 -3.94 -5.67
N LYS A 25 14.25 -2.72 -5.27
CA LYS A 25 15.49 -2.10 -5.77
C LYS A 25 16.73 -2.90 -5.40
N LEU A 26 16.87 -3.24 -4.13
CA LEU A 26 18.07 -3.91 -3.61
C LEU A 26 18.09 -5.41 -3.92
N GLY A 27 16.94 -6.08 -3.79
CA GLY A 27 16.84 -7.53 -3.96
C GLY A 27 16.82 -7.99 -5.42
N THR A 28 16.40 -7.14 -6.35
CA THR A 28 16.26 -7.51 -7.77
C THR A 28 16.98 -6.57 -8.74
N ASN A 29 17.71 -5.57 -8.21
CA ASN A 29 18.42 -4.56 -8.97
C ASN A 29 17.52 -3.74 -9.92
N TYR A 30 16.26 -3.54 -9.54
CA TYR A 30 15.37 -2.64 -10.28
C TYR A 30 15.75 -1.17 -10.00
N PRO A 31 15.71 -0.28 -11.00
CA PRO A 31 16.08 1.13 -10.82
C PRO A 31 15.07 1.93 -9.98
N LYS A 32 13.83 1.44 -9.88
CA LYS A 32 12.74 2.00 -9.06
C LYS A 32 11.89 0.87 -8.49
N GLY A 33 11.27 1.15 -7.35
CA GLY A 33 10.35 0.23 -6.72
C GLY A 33 9.03 0.12 -7.51
N PRO A 34 8.24 -0.95 -7.29
CA PRO A 34 7.00 -1.17 -8.02
C PRO A 34 5.95 -0.08 -7.77
N LEU A 35 5.85 0.48 -6.56
CA LEU A 35 4.88 1.54 -6.28
C LEU A 35 5.33 2.86 -6.94
N GLU A 36 6.63 3.17 -6.89
CA GLU A 36 7.21 4.29 -7.64
C GLU A 36 6.99 4.17 -9.16
N TRP A 37 7.14 2.96 -9.71
CA TRP A 37 6.86 2.71 -11.11
C TRP A 37 5.39 2.93 -11.43
N GLY A 38 4.48 2.50 -10.56
CA GLY A 38 3.05 2.76 -10.69
C GLY A 38 2.73 4.25 -10.78
N GLU A 39 3.27 5.06 -9.87
CA GLU A 39 3.06 6.51 -9.90
C GLU A 39 3.67 7.18 -11.14
N ARG A 40 4.82 6.69 -11.61
CA ARG A 40 5.48 7.24 -12.80
C ARG A 40 4.73 6.92 -14.09
N ILE A 41 4.17 5.71 -14.20
CA ILE A 41 3.41 5.28 -15.38
C ILE A 41 2.03 5.93 -15.38
N GLY A 42 1.43 6.09 -14.20
CA GLY A 42 0.02 6.44 -14.03
C GLY A 42 -0.77 5.23 -13.55
N LEU A 43 -1.47 5.39 -12.42
CA LEU A 43 -2.17 4.27 -11.77
C LEU A 43 -3.43 3.88 -12.55
N ASP A 44 -4.03 4.82 -13.26
CA ASP A 44 -5.17 4.65 -14.14
C ASP A 44 -4.80 3.87 -15.41
N GLU A 45 -3.64 4.11 -16.02
CA GLU A 45 -3.14 3.29 -17.12
C GLU A 45 -2.87 1.86 -16.65
N VAL A 46 -2.18 1.70 -15.51
CA VAL A 46 -1.90 0.36 -14.94
C VAL A 46 -3.20 -0.38 -14.66
N TYR A 47 -4.19 0.28 -14.05
CA TYR A 47 -5.49 -0.31 -13.78
C TYR A 47 -6.23 -0.69 -15.06
N SER A 48 -6.23 0.18 -16.07
CA SER A 48 -6.90 -0.05 -17.35
C SER A 48 -6.33 -1.25 -18.09
N VAL A 49 -5.00 -1.38 -18.12
CA VAL A 49 -4.34 -2.55 -18.73
C VAL A 49 -4.69 -3.84 -17.98
N LEU A 50 -4.63 -3.84 -16.64
CA LEU A 50 -4.98 -5.01 -15.84
C LEU A 50 -6.45 -5.41 -16.02
N GLN A 51 -7.36 -4.44 -16.07
CA GLN A 51 -8.78 -4.68 -16.29
C GLN A 51 -9.02 -5.26 -17.69
N GLY A 52 -8.36 -4.74 -18.73
CA GLY A 52 -8.42 -5.30 -20.08
C GLY A 52 -7.91 -6.74 -20.13
N LEU A 53 -6.77 -7.02 -19.50
CA LEU A 53 -6.21 -8.38 -19.41
C LEU A 53 -7.15 -9.33 -18.64
N TYR A 54 -7.71 -8.89 -17.52
CA TYR A 54 -8.64 -9.68 -16.72
C TYR A 54 -9.92 -9.99 -17.50
N ASN A 55 -10.50 -9.00 -18.17
CA ASN A 55 -11.73 -9.21 -18.95
C ASN A 55 -11.53 -10.16 -20.14
N ASN A 56 -10.36 -10.09 -20.80
CA ASN A 56 -10.07 -10.89 -21.98
C ASN A 56 -9.65 -12.33 -21.63
N LEU A 57 -8.85 -12.49 -20.59
CA LEU A 57 -8.24 -13.79 -20.25
C LEU A 57 -9.00 -14.52 -19.12
N GLN A 58 -9.80 -13.80 -18.33
CA GLN A 58 -10.53 -14.31 -17.17
C GLN A 58 -9.62 -15.03 -16.14
N GLU A 59 -8.33 -14.71 -16.13
CA GLU A 59 -7.37 -15.26 -15.17
C GLU A 59 -7.23 -14.34 -13.96
N GLU A 60 -7.42 -14.90 -12.76
CA GLU A 60 -7.38 -14.16 -11.50
C GLU A 60 -6.06 -13.42 -11.24
N ARG A 61 -4.95 -13.89 -11.83
CA ARG A 61 -3.63 -13.23 -11.70
C ARG A 61 -3.58 -11.81 -12.29
N TYR A 62 -4.51 -11.46 -13.17
CA TYR A 62 -4.63 -10.11 -13.72
C TYR A 62 -5.65 -9.24 -13.00
N ARG A 63 -6.38 -9.80 -12.03
CA ARG A 63 -7.39 -9.05 -11.29
C ARG A 63 -6.73 -7.83 -10.63
N PRO A 64 -7.20 -6.61 -10.92
CA PRO A 64 -6.66 -5.42 -10.27
C PRO A 64 -6.89 -5.45 -8.75
N ALA A 65 -5.86 -5.08 -8.01
CA ALA A 65 -5.92 -4.97 -6.56
C ALA A 65 -7.02 -3.97 -6.13
N PRO A 66 -7.83 -4.28 -5.11
CA PRO A 66 -8.90 -3.37 -4.68
C PRO A 66 -8.41 -1.97 -4.28
N LEU A 67 -7.21 -1.87 -3.70
CA LEU A 67 -6.63 -0.57 -3.32
C LEU A 67 -6.18 0.24 -4.54
N LEU A 68 -5.64 -0.40 -5.57
CA LEU A 68 -5.32 0.26 -6.84
C LEU A 68 -6.58 0.89 -7.46
N ARG A 69 -7.68 0.14 -7.50
CA ARG A 69 -8.98 0.65 -7.96
C ARG A 69 -9.44 1.87 -7.15
N LYS A 70 -9.28 1.82 -5.82
CA LYS A 70 -9.64 2.96 -4.95
C LYS A 70 -8.83 4.20 -5.29
N PHE A 71 -7.51 4.06 -5.53
CA PHE A 71 -6.66 5.20 -5.85
C PHE A 71 -7.04 5.84 -7.18
N VAL A 72 -7.35 5.03 -8.19
CA VAL A 72 -7.84 5.53 -9.48
C VAL A 72 -9.15 6.30 -9.33
N ILE A 73 -10.10 5.77 -8.55
CA ILE A 73 -11.39 6.42 -8.33
C ILE A 73 -11.24 7.71 -7.50
N SER A 74 -10.37 7.71 -6.49
CA SER A 74 -10.24 8.84 -5.56
C SER A 74 -9.23 9.90 -6.02
N GLY A 75 -8.43 9.62 -7.05
CA GLY A 75 -7.30 10.47 -7.45
C GLY A 75 -6.18 10.53 -6.40
N TRP A 76 -6.09 9.54 -5.52
CA TRP A 76 -5.03 9.51 -4.50
C TRP A 76 -3.71 9.05 -5.12
N ASN A 77 -2.61 9.64 -4.63
CA ASN A 77 -1.27 9.14 -4.87
C ASN A 77 -0.78 8.27 -3.70
N VAL A 78 0.16 7.39 -4.00
CA VAL A 78 0.68 6.39 -3.05
C VAL A 78 1.36 7.07 -1.88
N GLU A 79 2.13 8.11 -2.16
CA GLU A 79 2.89 8.83 -1.15
C GLU A 79 1.99 9.52 -0.10
N ALA A 80 0.92 10.21 -0.53
CA ALA A 80 -0.05 10.83 0.36
C ALA A 80 -0.81 9.77 1.18
N PHE A 81 -1.13 8.64 0.56
CA PHE A 81 -1.75 7.53 1.29
C PHE A 81 -0.82 6.94 2.34
N ALA A 82 0.45 6.70 2.01
CA ALA A 82 1.45 6.19 2.95
C ALA A 82 1.60 7.14 4.15
N ARG A 83 1.68 8.46 3.92
CA ARG A 83 1.70 9.46 5.00
C ARG A 83 0.45 9.40 5.88
N TYR A 84 -0.73 9.28 5.28
CA TYR A 84 -1.99 9.18 6.01
C TYR A 84 -2.07 7.90 6.87
N GLU A 85 -1.59 6.77 6.36
CA GLU A 85 -1.52 5.52 7.13
C GLU A 85 -0.50 5.62 8.27
N ASN A 86 0.66 6.23 8.04
CA ASN A 86 1.66 6.46 9.09
C ASN A 86 1.11 7.36 10.20
N TYR A 87 0.43 8.46 9.84
CA TYR A 87 -0.24 9.35 10.80
C TYR A 87 -1.28 8.62 11.64
N LYS A 88 -2.15 7.80 11.01
CA LYS A 88 -3.14 7.00 11.73
C LYS A 88 -2.51 6.00 12.71
N GLN A 89 -1.41 5.37 12.33
CA GLN A 89 -0.68 4.46 13.21
C GLN A 89 -0.10 5.19 14.43
N GLN A 90 0.48 6.38 14.22
CA GLN A 90 1.02 7.22 15.29
C GLN A 90 -0.06 7.66 16.29
N ILE A 91 -1.24 8.07 15.81
CA ILE A 91 -2.36 8.42 16.70
C ILE A 91 -2.80 7.20 17.51
N LYS A 92 -2.92 6.03 16.85
CA LYS A 92 -3.33 4.80 17.53
C LYS A 92 -2.34 4.41 18.63
N SER A 93 -1.04 4.46 18.35
CA SER A 93 0.00 4.17 19.36
C SER A 93 0.00 5.19 20.50
N TYR A 94 -0.18 6.47 20.18
CA TYR A 94 -0.28 7.51 21.20
C TYR A 94 -1.48 7.26 22.13
N ASN A 95 -2.67 7.02 21.57
CA ASN A 95 -3.87 6.75 22.37
C ASN A 95 -3.73 5.50 23.24
N LEU A 96 -3.11 4.43 22.73
CA LEU A 96 -2.81 3.22 23.52
C LEU A 96 -1.89 3.53 24.71
N SER A 97 -0.81 4.29 24.48
CA SER A 97 0.10 4.69 25.56
C SER A 97 -0.58 5.52 26.66
N GLN A 98 -1.56 6.36 26.31
CA GLN A 98 -2.31 7.16 27.27
C GLN A 98 -3.30 6.33 28.10
N ILE A 99 -3.73 5.17 27.60
CA ILE A 99 -4.60 4.24 28.32
C ILE A 99 -3.75 3.39 29.29
N GLU A 100 -2.59 2.87 28.84
CA GLU A 100 -1.68 2.09 29.69
C GLU A 100 -1.11 2.91 30.86
N ASN A 101 -0.86 4.21 30.65
CA ASN A 101 -0.38 5.11 31.71
C ASN A 101 -1.49 5.56 32.69
N LYS A 102 -2.73 5.08 32.54
CA LYS A 102 -3.89 5.43 33.40
C LYS A 102 -4.33 4.36 34.41
N GLU A 103 -3.72 3.16 34.44
CA GLU A 103 -3.91 2.14 35.49
C GLU A 103 -2.52 1.73 36.03
N LEU A 104 -2.14 1.79 37.32
CA LEU A 104 -2.87 1.70 38.61
C LEU A 104 -2.28 2.64 39.70
N PRO A 105 -3.09 3.45 40.39
CA PRO A 105 -2.96 3.63 41.84
C PRO A 105 -3.94 2.67 42.54
N PHE A 106 -3.45 1.99 43.58
CA PHE A 106 -4.14 1.10 44.52
C PHE A 106 -4.34 -0.37 44.10
N THR A 107 -3.47 -1.22 44.61
CA THR A 107 -3.90 -2.24 45.60
C THR A 107 -2.88 -2.27 46.73
N THR A 108 -3.33 -1.84 47.91
CA THR A 108 -2.71 -2.07 49.23
C THR A 108 -2.67 -3.57 49.55
#